data_AF-A0A8S9K614-F1
#
_entry.id   AF-A0A8S9K614-F1
#
_cell.length_a   1.000
_cell.length_b   1.000
_cell.length_c   1.000
_cell.angle_alpha   90.00
_cell.angle_beta   90.00
_cell.angle_gamma   90.00
#
_symmetry.space_group_name_H-M   'P 1'
#
loop_
_entity.id
_entity.type
_entity.pdbx_description
1 polymer ?
#
loop_
_entity_poly.entity_id
_entity_poly.type
_entity_poly.pdbx_seq_one_letter_code
_entity_poly.pdbx_strand_id
1 'polypeptide(L)'
;MVSSFLYALLTERIILVDQRKDINDIFCEPFPGTSWLLPLDFPLIGQIDSYNTDYSRCYGTMLKNHAINSTTTIPPLHLYLHLLHDYRAEDKTFYCQENQAFIKNVPWLVVKANIYFVPSLWLIPSFQTKLIKLFPQKDTVFHHLSRYLLHPTNQVWGMVTRSYNAYLSKADEILGIQVRVFGRRAGYFQHVMDQILDCTQREKLLPEPAEESQMMNISKTPKLKAVLVTSLHPEYSDNLKSIFLERPSSTGEMALAEMYLLSLADKLVTSTRSTFGYVAQGLGGLKPWILLYEPRNRKAPADPPCVRAMSMEPCFIRAPLHGCQAKTIKTTPFIKYCEDWNPGIKLV
;
A
#
# COMPACT_ATOMS: atom_id res chain seq x y z
N MET A 1 8.51 3.63 3.25
CA MET A 1 9.23 4.62 2.42
C MET A 1 8.39 5.86 2.13
N VAL A 2 7.30 5.78 1.35
CA VAL A 2 6.44 6.95 1.01
C VAL A 2 5.97 7.73 2.25
N SER A 3 5.48 7.05 3.29
CA SER A 3 5.07 7.71 4.54
C SER A 3 6.23 8.41 5.25
N SER A 4 7.43 7.83 5.22
CA SER A 4 8.65 8.42 5.78
C SER A 4 9.12 9.63 4.96
N PHE A 5 8.96 9.60 3.64
CA PHE A 5 9.25 10.75 2.78
C PHE A 5 8.30 11.91 3.06
N LEU A 6 6.99 11.65 3.18
CA LEU A 6 6.05 12.69 3.59
C LEU A 6 6.45 13.28 4.95
N TYR A 7 6.79 12.44 5.91
CA TYR A 7 7.24 12.91 7.22
C TYR A 7 8.51 13.78 7.11
N ALA A 8 9.45 13.42 6.24
CA ALA A 8 10.64 14.21 5.95
C ALA A 8 10.28 15.59 5.36
N LEU A 9 9.34 15.66 4.41
CA LEU A 9 8.84 16.93 3.86
C LEU A 9 8.19 17.82 4.94
N LEU A 10 7.39 17.23 5.83
CA LEU A 10 6.70 17.97 6.90
C LEU A 10 7.67 18.53 7.95
N THR A 11 8.77 17.81 8.18
CA THR A 11 9.77 18.12 9.21
C THR A 11 11.05 18.75 8.65
N GLU A 12 11.08 19.07 7.35
CA GLU A 12 12.23 19.68 6.67
C GLU A 12 13.52 18.85 6.81
N ARG A 13 13.39 17.53 6.66
CA ARG A 13 14.49 16.57 6.76
C ARG A 13 14.87 15.99 5.40
N ILE A 14 16.13 15.60 5.28
CA ILE A 14 16.62 14.77 4.17
C ILE A 14 16.24 13.32 4.46
N ILE A 15 15.77 12.61 3.43
CA ILE A 15 15.54 11.17 3.49
C ILE A 15 16.78 10.43 2.96
N LEU A 16 17.25 9.45 3.72
CA LEU A 16 18.26 8.48 3.29
C LEU A 16 17.68 7.09 3.44
N VAL A 17 17.89 6.23 2.44
CA VAL A 17 17.29 4.90 2.36
C VAL A 17 18.37 3.83 2.48
N ASP A 18 18.16 2.88 3.39
CA ASP A 18 19.05 1.72 3.55
C ASP A 18 19.08 0.89 2.26
N GLN A 19 20.25 0.85 1.63
CA GLN A 19 20.46 0.22 0.32
C GLN A 19 20.93 -1.23 0.41
N ARG A 20 21.09 -1.81 1.61
CA ARG A 20 21.60 -3.17 1.82
C ARG A 20 20.66 -4.30 1.36
N LYS A 21 19.48 -3.97 0.83
CA LYS A 21 18.45 -4.92 0.36
C LYS A 21 17.98 -4.60 -1.06
N ASP A 22 18.94 -4.29 -1.92
CA ASP A 22 18.78 -4.21 -3.38
C ASP A 22 17.78 -3.15 -3.86
N ILE A 23 17.65 -2.03 -3.12
CA ILE A 23 16.72 -0.96 -3.52
C ILE A 23 17.14 -0.29 -4.84
N ASN A 24 18.44 -0.22 -5.10
CA ASN A 24 19.06 0.29 -6.32
C ASN A 24 18.82 -0.59 -7.54
N ASP A 25 18.60 -1.90 -7.34
CA ASP A 25 18.25 -2.82 -8.42
C ASP A 25 16.78 -2.66 -8.84
N ILE A 26 15.96 -2.13 -7.93
CA ILE A 26 14.51 -2.04 -8.05
C ILE A 26 14.05 -0.63 -8.48
N PHE A 27 14.65 0.42 -7.94
CA PHE A 27 14.27 1.82 -8.20
C PHE A 27 15.43 2.70 -8.66
N CYS A 28 15.11 3.65 -9.54
CA CYS A 28 15.99 4.75 -9.94
C CYS A 28 16.14 5.81 -8.83
N GLU A 29 17.13 6.69 -8.98
CA GLU A 29 17.29 7.88 -8.13
C GLU A 29 16.15 8.88 -8.37
N PRO A 30 15.38 9.29 -7.34
CA PRO A 30 14.25 10.20 -7.51
C PRO A 30 14.63 11.68 -7.45
N PHE A 31 15.83 12.03 -6.97
CA PHE A 31 16.25 13.41 -6.74
C PHE A 31 17.36 13.84 -7.73
N PRO A 32 17.12 14.81 -8.62
CA PRO A 32 18.10 15.22 -9.62
C PRO A 32 19.44 15.66 -9.02
N GLY A 33 20.53 15.10 -9.54
CA GLY A 33 21.90 15.47 -9.15
C GLY A 33 22.35 15.00 -7.76
N THR A 34 21.57 14.14 -7.09
CA THR A 34 21.90 13.63 -5.75
C THR A 34 21.55 12.14 -5.63
N SER A 35 21.93 11.50 -4.52
CA SER A 35 21.50 10.15 -4.18
C SER A 35 20.72 10.14 -2.87
N TRP A 36 19.59 9.43 -2.85
CA TRP A 36 18.85 9.15 -1.62
C TRP A 36 19.36 7.93 -0.86
N LEU A 37 20.37 7.23 -1.38
CA LEU A 37 20.88 6.01 -0.76
C LEU A 37 21.76 6.36 0.43
N LEU A 38 21.56 5.65 1.53
CA LEU A 38 22.39 5.80 2.73
C LEU A 38 23.80 5.26 2.43
N PRO A 39 24.87 6.08 2.57
CA PRO A 39 26.23 5.62 2.30
C PRO A 39 26.61 4.37 3.12
N LEU A 40 27.31 3.42 2.49
CA LEU A 40 27.68 2.15 3.13
C LEU A 40 28.72 2.32 4.25
N ASP A 41 29.42 3.44 4.29
CA ASP A 41 30.37 3.84 5.34
C ASP A 41 29.69 4.62 6.48
N PHE A 42 28.35 4.74 6.48
CA PHE A 42 27.62 5.43 7.53
C PHE A 42 27.88 4.77 8.92
N PRO A 43 28.27 5.52 9.97
CA PRO A 43 28.73 4.94 11.23
C PRO A 43 27.75 4.00 11.94
N LEU A 44 26.44 4.17 11.71
CA LEU A 44 25.40 3.35 12.34
C LEU A 44 24.90 2.21 11.44
N ILE A 45 25.46 2.02 10.24
CA ILE A 45 24.99 1.04 9.25
C ILE A 45 24.97 -0.39 9.82
N GLY A 46 26.03 -0.78 10.55
CA GLY A 46 26.15 -2.11 11.15
C GLY A 46 25.17 -2.37 12.31
N GLN A 47 24.58 -1.32 12.88
CA GLN A 47 23.60 -1.42 13.95
C GLN A 47 22.16 -1.43 13.43
N ILE A 48 21.93 -1.16 12.14
CA ILE A 48 20.57 -0.99 11.59
C ILE A 48 19.70 -2.20 11.90
N ASP A 49 20.20 -3.41 11.74
CA ASP A 49 19.40 -4.62 11.96
C ASP A 49 19.12 -4.87 13.45
N SER A 50 20.00 -4.44 14.35
CA SER A 50 19.85 -4.58 15.80
C SER A 50 18.81 -3.65 16.44
N TYR A 51 18.40 -2.57 15.76
CA TYR A 51 17.38 -1.67 16.31
C TYR A 51 16.04 -2.41 16.51
N ASN A 52 15.61 -2.49 17.77
CA ASN A 52 14.36 -3.08 18.20
C ASN A 52 13.76 -2.22 19.34
N THR A 53 12.64 -2.67 19.91
CA THR A 53 11.99 -1.95 21.01
C THR A 53 12.89 -1.81 22.24
N ASP A 54 13.82 -2.73 22.49
CA ASP A 54 14.66 -2.73 23.70
C ASP A 54 15.90 -1.83 23.58
N TYR A 55 16.15 -1.30 22.38
CA TYR A 55 17.25 -0.37 22.15
C TYR A 55 17.11 0.88 23.05
N SER A 56 18.19 1.27 23.71
CA SER A 56 18.17 2.32 24.74
C SER A 56 17.77 3.70 24.20
N ARG A 57 18.06 4.00 22.92
CA ARG A 57 17.60 5.23 22.24
C ARG A 57 16.38 4.99 21.34
N CYS A 58 15.63 3.91 21.57
CA CYS A 58 14.29 3.76 21.00
C CYS A 58 13.36 4.75 21.70
N TYR A 59 12.64 5.55 20.92
CA TYR A 59 11.76 6.59 21.43
C TYR A 59 10.75 6.09 22.47
N GLY A 60 10.02 5.00 22.19
CA GLY A 60 9.05 4.48 23.16
C GLY A 60 9.71 3.91 24.42
N THR A 61 10.96 3.45 24.34
CA THR A 61 11.70 2.95 25.52
C THR A 61 12.25 4.09 26.37
N MET A 62 12.73 5.16 25.74
CA MET A 62 13.10 6.37 26.46
C MET A 62 11.89 6.97 27.18
N LEU A 63 10.71 6.97 26.56
CA LEU A 63 9.47 7.39 27.23
C LEU A 63 9.09 6.48 28.39
N LYS A 64 9.11 5.15 28.17
CA LYS A 64 8.79 4.16 29.20
C LYS A 64 9.70 4.28 30.43
N ASN A 65 10.97 4.60 30.20
CA ASN A 65 11.97 4.78 31.26
C ASN A 65 12.01 6.22 31.83
N HIS A 66 11.07 7.09 31.42
CA HIS A 66 11.04 8.51 31.81
C HIS A 66 12.33 9.28 31.49
N ALA A 67 13.11 8.82 30.51
CA ALA A 67 14.38 9.41 30.11
C ALA A 67 14.21 10.63 29.20
N ILE A 68 13.04 10.78 28.58
CA ILE A 68 12.66 11.96 27.78
C ILE A 68 11.30 12.46 28.24
N ASN A 69 11.20 13.78 28.36
CA ASN A 69 9.99 14.52 28.70
C ASN A 69 9.92 15.78 27.82
N SER A 70 8.75 16.42 27.73
CA SER A 70 8.52 17.60 26.89
C SER A 70 9.44 18.78 27.22
N THR A 71 10.11 18.74 28.38
CA THR A 71 11.05 19.74 28.89
C THR A 71 12.51 19.34 28.76
N THR A 72 12.85 18.18 28.17
CA THR A 72 14.24 17.76 27.97
C THR A 72 14.95 18.77 27.05
N THR A 73 15.88 19.54 27.62
CA THR A 73 16.58 20.64 26.94
C THR A 73 17.67 20.19 25.96
N ILE A 74 18.22 18.98 26.15
CA ILE A 74 19.28 18.44 25.29
C ILE A 74 18.77 17.15 24.60
N PRO A 75 18.39 17.21 23.31
CA PRO A 75 17.97 16.03 22.58
C PRO A 75 19.17 15.11 22.27
N PRO A 76 18.97 13.79 22.16
CA PRO A 76 20.01 12.89 21.72
C PRO A 76 20.44 13.19 20.28
N LEU A 77 21.68 12.84 19.92
CA LEU A 77 22.20 13.03 18.56
C LEU A 77 21.45 12.18 17.52
N HIS A 78 20.97 11.00 17.93
CA HIS A 78 20.12 10.15 17.11
C HIS A 78 19.04 9.48 17.95
N LEU A 79 17.89 9.24 17.32
CA LEU A 79 16.72 8.60 17.93
C LEU A 79 16.20 7.51 16.99
N TYR A 80 15.88 6.35 17.55
CA TYR A 80 15.24 5.27 16.81
C TYR A 80 13.72 5.31 16.98
N LEU A 81 13.00 5.34 15.86
CA LEU A 81 11.55 5.30 15.78
C LEU A 81 11.11 3.90 15.33
N HIS A 82 10.52 3.16 16.26
CA HIS A 82 9.95 1.84 16.01
C HIS A 82 8.50 1.97 15.53
N LEU A 83 8.31 2.09 14.21
CA LEU A 83 7.00 2.23 13.56
C LEU A 83 6.62 0.96 12.79
N LEU A 84 6.91 -0.20 13.38
CA LEU A 84 6.47 -1.50 12.85
C LEU A 84 5.07 -1.84 13.37
N HIS A 85 4.43 -2.84 12.76
CA HIS A 85 3.07 -3.26 13.11
C HIS A 85 2.88 -3.77 14.55
N ASP A 86 3.97 -4.15 15.23
CA ASP A 86 4.07 -4.67 16.59
C ASP A 86 4.44 -3.61 17.64
N TYR A 87 4.53 -2.34 17.23
CA TYR A 87 4.81 -1.22 18.12
C TYR A 87 3.85 -1.06 19.31
N ARG A 88 4.39 -0.56 20.43
CA ARG A 88 3.70 -0.46 21.72
C ARG A 88 2.88 0.83 21.83
N ALA A 89 2.21 1.00 22.97
CA ALA A 89 1.44 2.21 23.25
C ALA A 89 2.32 3.45 23.30
N GLU A 90 3.52 3.33 23.87
CA GLU A 90 4.52 4.40 23.99
C GLU A 90 5.05 4.81 22.61
N ASP A 91 5.35 3.84 21.75
CA ASP A 91 5.83 4.10 20.38
C ASP A 91 4.75 4.83 19.55
N LYS A 92 3.47 4.50 19.73
CA LYS A 92 2.32 5.16 19.10
C LYS A 92 2.17 6.63 19.49
N THR A 93 2.75 7.07 20.60
CA THR A 93 2.73 8.49 20.98
C THR A 93 3.55 9.36 20.03
N PHE A 94 4.33 8.76 19.12
CA PHE A 94 4.91 9.43 17.96
C PHE A 94 3.88 10.31 17.24
N TYR A 95 2.63 9.88 17.14
CA TYR A 95 1.60 10.64 16.43
C TYR A 95 0.94 11.76 17.27
N CYS A 96 1.49 12.09 18.45
CA CYS A 96 1.02 13.19 19.28
C CYS A 96 1.82 14.46 19.01
N GLN A 97 1.14 15.61 18.96
CA GLN A 97 1.77 16.90 18.68
C GLN A 97 2.87 17.26 19.68
N GLU A 98 2.62 17.03 20.97
CA GLU A 98 3.57 17.36 22.05
C GLU A 98 4.92 16.66 21.84
N ASN A 99 4.87 15.41 21.39
CA ASN A 99 6.07 14.61 21.18
C ASN A 99 6.79 14.95 19.87
N GLN A 100 6.05 15.41 18.85
CA GLN A 100 6.65 15.89 17.61
C GLN A 100 7.53 17.12 17.84
N ALA A 101 7.22 17.96 18.83
CA ALA A 101 8.07 19.10 19.19
C ALA A 101 9.46 18.64 19.69
N PHE A 102 9.52 17.58 20.50
CA PHE A 102 10.78 16.97 20.93
C PHE A 102 11.52 16.30 19.76
N ILE A 103 10.83 15.46 18.99
CA ILE A 103 11.43 14.70 17.87
C ILE A 103 12.01 15.65 16.81
N LYS A 104 11.39 16.81 16.59
CA LYS A 104 11.89 17.84 15.67
C LYS A 104 13.32 18.29 16.01
N ASN A 105 13.70 18.31 17.28
CA ASN A 105 15.01 18.80 17.73
C ASN A 105 16.13 17.75 17.64
N VAL A 106 15.80 16.48 17.37
CA VAL A 106 16.80 15.42 17.16
C VAL A 106 17.34 15.50 15.73
N PRO A 107 18.67 15.55 15.50
CA PRO A 107 19.20 15.69 14.14
C PRO A 107 19.03 14.41 13.31
N TRP A 108 19.35 13.23 13.85
CA TRP A 108 19.25 11.95 13.13
C TRP A 108 18.09 11.09 13.61
N LEU A 109 17.18 10.74 12.69
CA LEU A 109 16.09 9.80 12.97
C LEU A 109 16.31 8.50 12.20
N VAL A 110 16.41 7.38 12.92
CA VAL A 110 16.42 6.05 12.32
C VAL A 110 15.00 5.50 12.39
N VAL A 111 14.36 5.25 11.24
CA VAL A 111 12.96 4.82 11.19
C VAL A 111 12.86 3.41 10.61
N LYS A 112 12.34 2.46 11.39
CA LYS A 112 11.90 1.16 10.85
C LYS A 112 10.38 1.16 10.77
N ALA A 113 9.85 0.97 9.56
CA ALA A 113 8.42 1.00 9.31
C ALA A 113 7.98 -0.03 8.27
N ASN A 114 6.86 -0.71 8.51
CA ASN A 114 6.18 -1.63 7.58
C ASN A 114 4.67 -1.34 7.46
N ILE A 115 4.27 -0.12 7.83
CA ILE A 115 2.89 0.36 7.83
C ILE A 115 2.79 1.68 7.07
N TYR A 116 1.65 1.92 6.43
CA TYR A 116 1.34 3.20 5.78
C TYR A 116 0.74 4.16 6.80
N PHE A 117 1.57 4.98 7.44
CA PHE A 117 1.14 5.80 8.59
C PHE A 117 0.70 7.23 8.25
N VAL A 118 0.55 7.56 6.96
CA VAL A 118 0.17 8.90 6.48
C VAL A 118 -1.15 9.40 7.08
N PRO A 119 -2.24 8.61 7.18
CA PRO A 119 -3.49 9.11 7.73
C PRO A 119 -3.33 9.68 9.15
N SER A 120 -2.47 9.10 9.98
CA SER A 120 -2.19 9.62 11.32
C SER A 120 -1.35 10.89 11.33
N LEU A 121 -0.59 11.20 10.27
CA LEU A 121 0.11 12.48 10.17
C LEU A 121 -0.86 13.65 9.96
N TRP A 122 -1.99 13.42 9.27
CA TRP A 122 -3.06 14.42 9.08
C TRP A 122 -3.79 14.80 10.36
N LEU A 123 -3.71 13.94 11.37
CA LEU A 123 -4.32 14.16 12.69
C LEU A 123 -3.43 14.97 13.63
N ILE A 124 -2.20 15.30 13.21
CA ILE A 124 -1.26 16.13 13.96
C ILE A 124 -1.49 17.59 13.57
N PRO A 125 -2.02 18.46 14.46
CA PRO A 125 -2.44 19.81 14.07
C PRO A 125 -1.30 20.66 13.47
N SER A 126 -0.07 20.53 14.00
CA SER A 126 1.10 21.23 13.46
C SER A 126 1.45 20.89 12.01
N PHE A 127 0.99 19.74 11.49
CA PHE A 127 1.23 19.33 10.11
C PHE A 127 0.08 19.68 9.15
N GLN A 128 -1.12 19.94 9.67
CA GLN A 128 -2.33 20.14 8.84
C GLN A 128 -2.18 21.28 7.84
N THR A 129 -1.65 22.42 8.26
CA THR A 129 -1.47 23.59 7.36
C THR A 129 -0.58 23.26 6.17
N LYS A 130 0.50 22.50 6.36
CA LYS A 130 1.39 22.07 5.28
C LYS A 130 0.69 21.01 4.41
N LEU A 131 0.05 20.02 5.03
CA LEU A 131 -0.64 18.94 4.33
C LEU A 131 -1.77 19.42 3.43
N ILE A 132 -2.60 20.36 3.90
CA ILE A 132 -3.70 20.93 3.11
C ILE A 132 -3.18 21.71 1.89
N LYS A 133 -2.02 22.37 2.02
CA LYS A 133 -1.36 23.07 0.91
C LYS A 133 -0.74 22.10 -0.10
N LEU A 134 -0.09 21.04 0.37
CA LEU A 134 0.55 20.04 -0.48
C LEU A 134 -0.50 19.17 -1.19
N PHE A 135 -1.60 18.84 -0.53
CA PHE A 135 -2.64 17.94 -1.03
C PHE A 135 -4.04 18.54 -0.84
N PRO A 136 -4.47 19.44 -1.74
CA PRO A 136 -5.83 19.97 -1.72
C PRO A 136 -6.88 18.85 -1.81
N GLN A 137 -6.62 17.85 -2.68
CA GLN A 137 -7.31 16.57 -2.71
C GLN A 137 -6.63 15.61 -1.72
N LYS A 138 -7.28 15.34 -0.59
CA LYS A 138 -6.65 14.69 0.57
C LYS A 138 -6.37 13.21 0.34
N ASP A 139 -7.05 12.60 -0.61
CA ASP A 139 -6.94 11.19 -0.98
C ASP A 139 -5.94 10.93 -2.13
N THR A 140 -5.01 11.86 -2.37
CA THR A 140 -4.01 11.79 -3.44
C THR A 140 -2.57 11.65 -2.95
N VAL A 141 -2.36 11.49 -1.65
CA VAL A 141 -1.05 11.58 -1.01
C VAL A 141 -0.11 10.48 -1.52
N PHE A 142 -0.52 9.22 -1.42
CA PHE A 142 0.25 8.11 -1.93
C PHE A 142 0.36 8.19 -3.45
N HIS A 143 -0.70 8.56 -4.17
CA HIS A 143 -0.68 8.66 -5.62
C HIS A 143 0.43 9.59 -6.13
N HIS A 144 0.48 10.82 -5.62
CA HIS A 144 1.50 11.79 -6.04
C HIS A 144 2.90 11.41 -5.57
N LEU A 145 3.06 11.04 -4.30
CA LEU A 145 4.39 10.76 -3.75
C LEU A 145 4.99 9.45 -4.28
N SER A 146 4.18 8.43 -4.53
CA SER A 146 4.65 7.18 -5.12
C SER A 146 5.10 7.38 -6.56
N ARG A 147 4.35 8.13 -7.37
CA ARG A 147 4.74 8.45 -8.76
C ARG A 147 5.97 9.34 -8.88
N TYR A 148 6.27 10.10 -7.83
CA TYR A 148 7.48 10.93 -7.75
C TYR A 148 8.70 10.13 -7.28
N LEU A 149 8.54 9.21 -6.33
CA LEU A 149 9.65 8.46 -5.74
C LEU A 149 9.96 7.15 -6.45
N LEU A 150 8.92 6.44 -6.90
CA LEU A 150 9.02 5.06 -7.37
C LEU A 150 9.09 5.08 -8.88
N HIS A 151 10.33 5.10 -9.38
CA HIS A 151 10.62 4.88 -10.78
C HIS A 151 11.37 3.55 -10.92
N PRO A 152 10.83 2.57 -11.66
CA PRO A 152 11.47 1.27 -11.77
C PRO A 152 12.77 1.39 -12.57
N THR A 153 13.78 0.57 -12.24
CA THR A 153 14.99 0.47 -13.07
C THR A 153 14.67 0.01 -14.48
N ASN A 154 15.59 0.23 -15.43
CA ASN A 154 15.41 -0.21 -16.82
C ASN A 154 15.14 -1.72 -16.94
N GLN A 155 15.71 -2.54 -16.05
CA GLN A 155 15.45 -3.98 -16.02
C GLN A 155 13.99 -4.27 -15.68
N VAL A 156 13.47 -3.69 -14.59
CA VAL A 156 12.08 -3.83 -14.16
C VAL A 156 11.13 -3.24 -15.22
N TRP A 157 11.43 -2.05 -15.74
CA TRP A 157 10.63 -1.39 -16.76
C TRP A 157 10.59 -2.18 -18.07
N GLY A 158 11.70 -2.82 -18.44
CA GLY A 158 11.77 -3.75 -19.56
C GLY A 158 10.80 -4.93 -19.41
N MET A 159 10.62 -5.45 -18.19
CA MET A 159 9.63 -6.51 -17.93
C MET A 159 8.20 -5.99 -18.08
N VAL A 160 7.89 -4.83 -17.49
CA VAL A 160 6.56 -4.19 -17.61
C VAL A 160 6.20 -3.96 -19.07
N THR A 161 7.08 -3.32 -19.82
CA THR A 161 6.82 -2.93 -21.22
C THR A 161 6.67 -4.15 -22.14
N ARG A 162 7.52 -5.18 -22.00
CA ARG A 162 7.38 -6.42 -22.79
C ARG A 162 6.05 -7.12 -22.52
N SER A 163 5.67 -7.27 -21.25
CA SER A 163 4.40 -7.91 -20.87
C SER A 163 3.19 -7.10 -21.35
N TYR A 164 3.20 -5.78 -21.16
CA TYR A 164 2.12 -4.92 -21.62
C TYR A 164 1.97 -5.00 -23.15
N ASN A 165 3.06 -4.86 -23.89
CA ASN A 165 3.03 -4.88 -25.35
C ASN A 165 2.58 -6.24 -25.91
N ALA A 166 3.03 -7.34 -25.31
CA ALA A 166 2.68 -8.68 -25.77
C ALA A 166 1.22 -9.07 -25.48
N TYR A 167 0.70 -8.70 -24.30
CA TYR A 167 -0.56 -9.28 -23.79
C TYR A 167 -1.71 -8.28 -23.61
N LEU A 168 -1.41 -7.00 -23.36
CA LEU A 168 -2.42 -6.02 -22.92
C LEU A 168 -2.67 -4.91 -23.95
N SER A 169 -1.67 -4.54 -24.75
CA SER A 169 -1.69 -3.36 -25.63
C SER A 169 -2.80 -3.34 -26.68
N LYS A 170 -3.33 -4.51 -27.07
CA LYS A 170 -4.37 -4.64 -28.10
C LYS A 170 -5.79 -4.58 -27.53
N ALA A 171 -5.95 -4.62 -26.21
CA ALA A 171 -7.26 -4.64 -25.58
C ALA A 171 -7.88 -3.24 -25.58
N ASP A 172 -9.21 -3.18 -25.73
CA ASP A 172 -10.00 -1.96 -25.58
C ASP A 172 -10.21 -1.57 -24.10
N GLU A 173 -10.12 -2.56 -23.20
CA GLU A 173 -10.25 -2.38 -21.74
C GLU A 173 -9.42 -3.46 -21.02
N ILE A 174 -8.66 -3.07 -20.01
CA ILE A 174 -7.84 -3.94 -19.16
C ILE A 174 -8.43 -4.01 -17.75
N LEU A 175 -8.74 -5.21 -17.30
CA LEU A 175 -9.13 -5.50 -15.93
C LEU A 175 -7.97 -6.15 -15.17
N GLY A 176 -7.47 -5.47 -14.13
CA GLY A 176 -6.52 -6.05 -13.19
C GLY A 176 -7.24 -6.78 -12.05
N ILE A 177 -6.80 -7.98 -11.70
CA ILE A 177 -7.29 -8.76 -10.56
C ILE A 177 -6.11 -9.17 -9.69
N GLN A 178 -5.95 -8.49 -8.56
CA GLN A 178 -4.91 -8.76 -7.57
C GLN A 178 -5.45 -9.71 -6.51
N VAL A 179 -4.98 -10.97 -6.53
CA VAL A 179 -5.42 -12.02 -5.62
C VAL A 179 -4.36 -12.27 -4.54
N ARG A 180 -4.73 -12.10 -3.28
CA ARG A 180 -3.92 -12.43 -2.11
C ARG A 180 -4.78 -13.11 -1.07
N VAL A 181 -4.48 -14.38 -0.79
CA VAL A 181 -5.16 -15.14 0.27
C VAL A 181 -4.30 -15.19 1.53
N PHE A 182 -4.87 -14.75 2.65
CA PHE A 182 -4.23 -14.83 3.97
C PHE A 182 -4.81 -16.02 4.74
N GLY A 183 -4.04 -17.10 4.90
CA GLY A 183 -4.48 -18.29 5.61
C GLY A 183 -3.31 -19.07 6.21
N ARG A 184 -3.58 -19.91 7.22
CA ARG A 184 -2.58 -20.84 7.80
C ARG A 184 -2.13 -21.90 6.79
N ARG A 185 -3.01 -22.27 5.86
CA ARG A 185 -2.70 -23.15 4.74
C ARG A 185 -2.56 -22.28 3.50
N ALA A 186 -1.40 -22.31 2.86
CA ALA A 186 -1.22 -21.76 1.54
C ALA A 186 -1.94 -22.65 0.52
N GLY A 187 -2.50 -22.07 -0.52
CA GLY A 187 -3.14 -22.82 -1.59
C GLY A 187 -4.25 -22.07 -2.31
N TYR A 188 -4.71 -22.69 -3.40
CA TYR A 188 -5.94 -22.34 -4.08
C TYR A 188 -7.15 -22.67 -3.20
N PHE A 189 -8.16 -21.79 -3.23
CA PHE A 189 -9.41 -21.97 -2.54
C PHE A 189 -10.58 -21.66 -3.47
N GLN A 190 -11.46 -22.64 -3.69
CA GLN A 190 -12.61 -22.49 -4.59
C GLN A 190 -13.49 -21.30 -4.20
N HIS A 191 -13.80 -21.13 -2.91
CA HIS A 191 -14.61 -19.99 -2.44
C HIS A 191 -14.02 -18.61 -2.78
N VAL A 192 -12.69 -18.49 -2.94
CA VAL A 192 -12.05 -17.24 -3.38
C VAL A 192 -12.25 -17.04 -4.88
N MET A 193 -12.17 -18.12 -5.66
CA MET A 193 -12.45 -18.09 -7.09
C MET A 193 -13.92 -17.72 -7.36
N ASP A 194 -14.85 -18.35 -6.64
CA ASP A 194 -16.28 -18.05 -6.71
C ASP A 194 -16.52 -16.57 -6.39
N GLN A 195 -15.89 -16.05 -5.33
CA GLN A 195 -15.98 -14.64 -4.97
C GLN A 195 -15.43 -13.68 -6.05
N ILE A 196 -14.36 -14.06 -6.76
CA ILE A 196 -13.84 -13.27 -7.88
C ILE A 196 -14.87 -13.22 -9.01
N LEU A 197 -15.47 -14.34 -9.37
CA LEU A 197 -16.51 -14.41 -10.40
C LEU A 197 -17.74 -13.59 -9.98
N ASP A 198 -18.26 -13.81 -8.78
CA ASP A 198 -19.42 -13.09 -8.24
C ASP A 198 -19.18 -11.58 -8.24
N CYS A 199 -18.02 -11.13 -7.78
CA CYS A 199 -17.65 -9.71 -7.80
C CYS A 199 -17.60 -9.15 -9.22
N THR A 200 -16.87 -9.83 -10.11
CA THR A 200 -16.63 -9.31 -11.46
C THR A 200 -17.89 -9.31 -12.33
N GLN A 201 -18.80 -10.26 -12.13
CA GLN A 201 -20.07 -10.32 -12.83
C GLN A 201 -21.07 -9.30 -12.25
N ARG A 202 -21.27 -9.28 -10.93
CA ARG A 202 -22.18 -8.35 -10.24
C ARG A 202 -21.87 -6.89 -10.56
N GLU A 203 -20.59 -6.55 -10.60
CA GLU A 203 -20.09 -5.20 -10.87
C GLU A 203 -19.88 -4.92 -12.38
N LYS A 204 -20.29 -5.86 -13.26
CA LYS A 204 -20.22 -5.75 -14.73
C LYS A 204 -18.81 -5.48 -15.25
N LEU A 205 -17.81 -6.03 -14.57
CA LEU A 205 -16.40 -5.99 -14.97
C LEU A 205 -16.15 -7.04 -16.05
N LEU A 206 -16.66 -8.25 -15.84
CA LEU A 206 -16.63 -9.37 -16.79
C LEU A 206 -18.06 -9.76 -17.19
N PRO A 207 -18.27 -10.27 -18.42
CA PRO A 207 -19.56 -10.81 -18.83
C PRO A 207 -19.89 -12.10 -18.06
N GLU A 208 -21.18 -12.38 -17.92
CA GLU A 208 -21.65 -13.69 -17.48
C GLU A 208 -21.36 -14.74 -18.58
N PRO A 209 -21.00 -15.98 -18.21
CA PRO A 209 -20.88 -17.07 -19.17
C PRO A 209 -22.21 -17.25 -19.89
N ALA A 210 -22.18 -17.31 -21.23
CA ALA A 210 -23.41 -17.51 -21.99
C ALA A 210 -24.00 -18.90 -21.69
N GLU A 211 -25.25 -18.96 -21.22
CA GLU A 211 -26.06 -20.17 -21.36
C GLU A 211 -26.46 -20.31 -22.85
N GLU A 212 -26.39 -21.52 -23.40
CA GLU A 212 -26.51 -21.86 -24.84
C GLU A 212 -27.80 -21.38 -25.56
N SER A 213 -28.70 -20.62 -24.92
CA SER A 213 -30.04 -20.35 -25.43
C SER A 213 -30.39 -18.88 -25.73
N GLN A 214 -29.46 -17.92 -25.63
CA GLN A 214 -29.77 -16.51 -25.93
C GLN A 214 -28.80 -15.85 -26.92
N MET A 215 -28.91 -16.23 -28.20
CA MET A 215 -28.43 -15.38 -29.29
C MET A 215 -29.36 -14.16 -29.45
N MET A 216 -29.10 -13.08 -28.73
CA MET A 216 -29.72 -11.77 -29.00
C MET A 216 -28.79 -10.87 -29.80
N ASN A 217 -29.37 -10.26 -30.84
CA ASN A 217 -28.82 -9.25 -31.76
C ASN A 217 -27.62 -8.44 -31.23
N ILE A 218 -26.41 -8.82 -31.64
CA ILE A 218 -25.19 -8.06 -31.36
C ILE A 218 -25.04 -6.98 -32.45
N SER A 219 -25.64 -5.81 -32.25
CA SER A 219 -25.44 -4.63 -33.12
C SER A 219 -24.23 -3.77 -32.74
N LYS A 220 -23.41 -4.21 -31.77
CA LYS A 220 -22.19 -3.52 -31.32
C LYS A 220 -20.97 -4.36 -31.63
N THR A 221 -19.95 -3.73 -32.22
CA THR A 221 -18.61 -4.34 -32.35
C THR A 221 -18.14 -4.83 -30.98
N PRO A 222 -17.76 -6.11 -30.84
CA PRO A 222 -17.37 -6.67 -29.55
C PRO A 222 -16.08 -5.99 -29.07
N LYS A 223 -16.11 -5.44 -27.84
CA LYS A 223 -14.92 -4.87 -27.19
C LYS A 223 -14.00 -6.00 -26.72
N LEU A 224 -12.73 -5.94 -27.07
CA LEU A 224 -11.71 -6.84 -26.59
C LEU A 224 -11.31 -6.44 -25.16
N LYS A 225 -11.59 -7.29 -24.18
CA LYS A 225 -11.15 -7.11 -22.80
C LYS A 225 -9.95 -8.01 -22.49
N ALA A 226 -8.89 -7.46 -21.91
CA ALA A 226 -7.80 -8.24 -21.35
C ALA A 226 -7.93 -8.31 -19.83
N VAL A 227 -7.66 -9.49 -19.25
CA VAL A 227 -7.69 -9.71 -17.80
C VAL A 227 -6.28 -10.06 -17.32
N LEU A 228 -5.70 -9.20 -16.49
CA LEU A 228 -4.41 -9.42 -15.84
C LEU A 228 -4.64 -9.92 -14.42
N VAL A 229 -4.23 -11.15 -14.14
CA VAL A 229 -4.35 -11.75 -12.81
C VAL A 229 -2.97 -11.87 -12.18
N THR A 230 -2.80 -11.34 -10.97
CA THR A 230 -1.56 -11.48 -10.19
C THR A 230 -1.86 -12.24 -8.90
N SER A 231 -1.20 -13.36 -8.68
CA SER A 231 -1.37 -14.22 -7.52
C SER A 231 -0.13 -15.06 -7.27
N LEU A 232 0.09 -15.47 -6.03
CA LEU A 232 1.07 -16.52 -5.70
C LEU A 232 0.61 -17.91 -6.18
N HIS A 233 -0.67 -18.05 -6.50
CA HIS A 233 -1.32 -19.30 -6.93
C HIS A 233 -1.82 -19.13 -8.37
N PRO A 234 -1.13 -19.72 -9.37
CA PRO A 234 -1.49 -19.58 -10.78
C PRO A 234 -2.90 -20.12 -11.10
N GLU A 235 -3.42 -21.02 -10.27
CA GLU A 235 -4.72 -21.66 -10.43
C GLU A 235 -5.89 -20.67 -10.53
N TYR A 236 -5.78 -19.46 -9.95
CA TYR A 236 -6.80 -18.41 -10.13
C TYR A 236 -6.78 -17.82 -11.54
N SER A 237 -5.60 -17.65 -12.14
CA SER A 237 -5.47 -17.21 -13.53
C SER A 237 -5.94 -18.31 -14.47
N ASP A 238 -5.55 -19.56 -14.21
CA ASP A 238 -5.87 -20.69 -15.08
C ASP A 238 -7.37 -21.03 -15.07
N ASN A 239 -8.06 -20.91 -13.92
CA ASN A 239 -9.51 -21.02 -13.87
C ASN A 239 -10.22 -19.88 -14.63
N LEU A 240 -9.74 -18.64 -14.54
CA LEU A 240 -10.34 -17.55 -15.32
C LEU A 240 -10.11 -17.77 -16.84
N LYS A 241 -8.94 -18.28 -17.24
CA LYS A 241 -8.65 -18.64 -18.63
C LYS A 241 -9.56 -19.76 -19.13
N SER A 242 -9.80 -20.80 -18.33
CA SER A 242 -10.65 -21.93 -18.75
C SER A 242 -12.10 -21.50 -18.95
N ILE A 243 -12.59 -20.50 -18.20
CA ILE A 243 -13.94 -19.94 -18.33
C ILE A 243 -14.08 -19.04 -19.57
N PHE A 244 -13.05 -18.24 -19.92
CA PHE A 244 -13.15 -17.19 -20.95
C PHE A 244 -12.28 -17.38 -22.21
N LEU A 245 -11.74 -18.59 -22.44
CA LEU A 245 -10.91 -19.03 -23.58
C LEU A 245 -9.42 -18.62 -23.60
N GLU A 246 -8.63 -19.49 -24.22
CA GLU A 246 -7.22 -19.80 -23.98
C GLU A 246 -6.21 -18.81 -24.59
N ARG A 247 -5.39 -18.18 -23.74
CA ARG A 247 -4.00 -17.87 -24.07
C ARG A 247 -3.08 -18.15 -22.88
N PRO A 248 -1.88 -18.70 -23.11
CA PRO A 248 -0.94 -18.96 -22.04
C PRO A 248 -0.42 -17.64 -21.46
N SER A 249 -0.27 -17.59 -20.13
CA SER A 249 0.50 -16.55 -19.44
C SER A 249 1.67 -17.23 -18.76
N SER A 250 2.90 -16.77 -19.04
CA SER A 250 4.11 -17.28 -18.41
C SER A 250 4.23 -16.75 -16.97
N THR A 251 4.67 -17.63 -16.09
CA THR A 251 4.96 -17.39 -14.67
C THR A 251 6.23 -16.56 -14.44
N GLY A 252 6.14 -15.65 -13.47
CA GLY A 252 7.16 -15.39 -12.44
C GLY A 252 8.52 -14.87 -12.89
N GLU A 253 8.71 -13.56 -12.77
CA GLU A 253 9.87 -12.94 -12.09
C GLU A 253 9.64 -11.41 -11.94
N MET A 254 9.72 -10.93 -10.68
CA MET A 254 9.57 -9.55 -10.19
C MET A 254 8.15 -9.03 -9.83
N ALA A 255 7.81 -9.13 -8.54
CA ALA A 255 6.62 -8.55 -7.91
C ALA A 255 6.38 -7.06 -8.19
N LEU A 256 7.44 -6.27 -8.38
CA LEU A 256 7.30 -4.85 -8.73
C LEU A 256 6.72 -4.66 -10.14
N ALA A 257 7.16 -5.46 -11.12
CA ALA A 257 6.65 -5.37 -12.48
C ALA A 257 5.15 -5.66 -12.54
N GLU A 258 4.69 -6.65 -11.76
CA GLU A 258 3.26 -6.96 -11.60
C GLU A 258 2.46 -5.80 -10.96
N MET A 259 3.00 -5.13 -9.93
CA MET A 259 2.35 -3.94 -9.35
C MET A 259 2.20 -2.82 -10.39
N TYR A 260 3.23 -2.57 -11.22
CA TYR A 260 3.15 -1.58 -12.30
C TYR A 260 2.15 -2.02 -13.37
N LEU A 261 2.15 -3.28 -13.79
CA LEU A 261 1.19 -3.79 -14.78
C LEU A 261 -0.26 -3.65 -14.31
N LEU A 262 -0.55 -3.97 -13.04
CA LEU A 262 -1.88 -3.73 -12.46
C LEU A 262 -2.23 -2.23 -12.41
N SER A 263 -1.25 -1.36 -12.17
CA SER A 263 -1.46 0.10 -12.15
C SER A 263 -1.80 0.69 -13.52
N LEU A 264 -1.54 -0.05 -14.61
CA LEU A 264 -1.88 0.30 -15.99
C LEU A 264 -3.28 -0.18 -16.41
N ALA A 265 -4.02 -0.87 -15.53
CA ALA A 265 -5.36 -1.34 -15.81
C ALA A 265 -6.39 -0.19 -15.75
N ASP A 266 -7.46 -0.29 -16.54
CA ASP A 266 -8.58 0.67 -16.50
C ASP A 266 -9.44 0.47 -15.25
N LYS A 267 -9.58 -0.79 -14.83
CA LYS A 267 -10.32 -1.22 -13.64
C LYS A 267 -9.50 -2.20 -12.85
N LEU A 268 -9.62 -2.14 -11.53
CA LEU A 268 -8.81 -2.95 -10.63
C LEU A 268 -9.67 -3.60 -9.53
N VAL A 269 -9.51 -4.90 -9.37
CA VAL A 269 -10.00 -5.68 -8.24
C VAL A 269 -8.81 -6.01 -7.34
N THR A 270 -8.93 -5.75 -6.04
CA THR A 270 -7.88 -5.99 -5.04
C THR A 270 -8.35 -6.89 -3.91
N SER A 271 -7.41 -7.61 -3.30
CA SER A 271 -7.70 -8.43 -2.13
C SER A 271 -7.59 -7.64 -0.83
N THR A 272 -8.52 -7.89 0.11
CA THR A 272 -8.52 -7.33 1.46
C THR A 272 -7.13 -7.41 2.14
N ARG A 273 -6.68 -6.31 2.76
CA ARG A 273 -5.40 -6.15 3.50
C ARG A 273 -4.12 -6.28 2.67
N SER A 274 -4.23 -6.45 1.35
CA SER A 274 -3.08 -6.62 0.47
C SER A 274 -2.39 -5.29 0.20
N THR A 275 -1.24 -5.05 0.84
CA THR A 275 -0.41 -3.87 0.54
C THR A 275 0.10 -3.86 -0.91
N PHE A 276 0.21 -5.03 -1.55
CA PHE A 276 0.51 -5.16 -2.98
C PHE A 276 -0.57 -4.46 -3.82
N GLY A 277 -1.85 -4.72 -3.50
CA GLY A 277 -2.98 -4.05 -4.14
C GLY A 277 -2.98 -2.55 -3.88
N TYR A 278 -2.66 -2.12 -2.66
CA TYR A 278 -2.58 -0.70 -2.34
C TYR A 278 -1.51 0.06 -3.13
N VAL A 279 -0.36 -0.58 -3.41
CA VAL A 279 0.68 0.03 -4.25
C VAL A 279 0.19 0.17 -5.68
N ALA A 280 -0.36 -0.89 -6.27
CA ALA A 280 -0.87 -0.88 -7.65
C ALA A 280 -1.98 0.16 -7.84
N GLN A 281 -2.98 0.17 -6.96
CA GLN A 281 -4.10 1.10 -7.05
C GLN A 281 -3.63 2.56 -6.87
N GLY A 282 -2.67 2.78 -5.97
CA GLY A 282 -2.14 4.11 -5.67
C GLY A 282 -1.30 4.67 -6.81
N LEU A 283 -0.41 3.86 -7.40
CA LEU A 283 0.37 4.24 -8.58
C LEU A 283 -0.54 4.59 -9.77
N GLY A 284 -1.56 3.77 -10.01
CA GLY A 284 -2.49 3.94 -11.14
C GLY A 284 -3.55 5.02 -10.93
N GLY A 285 -3.70 5.53 -9.70
CA GLY A 285 -4.79 6.44 -9.36
C GLY A 285 -6.17 5.77 -9.42
N LEU A 286 -6.21 4.46 -9.16
CA LEU A 286 -7.38 3.62 -9.34
C LEU A 286 -8.13 3.46 -8.02
N LYS A 287 -9.44 3.68 -8.05
CA LYS A 287 -10.34 3.32 -6.95
C LYS A 287 -10.81 1.89 -7.16
N PRO A 288 -10.28 0.88 -6.43
CA PRO A 288 -10.54 -0.52 -6.76
C PRO A 288 -11.91 -1.01 -6.28
N TRP A 289 -12.28 -2.20 -6.73
CA TRP A 289 -13.23 -3.08 -6.04
C TRP A 289 -12.45 -4.02 -5.12
N ILE A 290 -12.86 -4.13 -3.86
CA ILE A 290 -12.15 -4.87 -2.83
C ILE A 290 -12.89 -6.17 -2.56
N LEU A 291 -12.24 -7.31 -2.82
CA LEU A 291 -12.73 -8.63 -2.42
C LEU A 291 -12.70 -8.71 -0.89
N LEU A 292 -13.87 -8.85 -0.27
CA LEU A 292 -14.02 -8.89 1.18
C LEU A 292 -13.73 -10.29 1.70
N TYR A 293 -12.58 -10.49 2.34
CA TYR A 293 -12.26 -11.79 2.90
C TYR A 293 -12.92 -11.95 4.27
N GLU A 294 -13.86 -12.88 4.41
CA GLU A 294 -14.42 -13.24 5.72
C GLU A 294 -13.64 -14.44 6.31
N PRO A 295 -12.83 -14.26 7.37
CA PRO A 295 -11.99 -15.35 7.87
C PRO A 295 -12.77 -16.43 8.64
N ARG A 296 -14.04 -16.18 8.98
CA ARG A 296 -14.73 -16.94 10.04
C ARG A 296 -15.55 -18.11 9.53
N ASN A 297 -16.05 -18.09 8.30
CA ASN A 297 -16.84 -19.19 7.74
C ASN A 297 -16.40 -19.51 6.32
N ARG A 298 -15.59 -20.56 6.17
CA ARG A 298 -15.11 -21.14 4.89
C ARG A 298 -16.22 -21.70 3.99
N LYS A 299 -17.47 -21.24 4.13
CA LYS A 299 -18.68 -21.90 3.63
C LYS A 299 -19.55 -21.06 2.70
N ALA A 300 -19.33 -19.75 2.58
CA ALA A 300 -20.04 -18.92 1.60
C ALA A 300 -19.16 -17.74 1.14
N PRO A 301 -19.28 -17.28 -0.12
CA PRO A 301 -18.73 -16.00 -0.54
C PRO A 301 -19.30 -14.89 0.36
N ALA A 302 -18.51 -13.88 0.69
CA ALA A 302 -19.04 -12.70 1.36
C ALA A 302 -20.19 -12.11 0.52
N ASP A 303 -21.28 -11.64 1.13
CA ASP A 303 -22.30 -10.83 0.46
C ASP A 303 -22.28 -9.42 1.08
N PRO A 304 -21.89 -8.37 0.33
CA PRO A 304 -21.48 -8.40 -1.08
C PRO A 304 -20.10 -9.07 -1.30
N PRO A 305 -19.86 -9.68 -2.48
CA PRO A 305 -18.59 -10.38 -2.79
C PRO A 305 -17.42 -9.41 -2.86
N CYS A 306 -17.69 -8.15 -3.22
CA CYS A 306 -16.74 -7.07 -3.12
C CYS A 306 -17.46 -5.74 -2.89
N VAL A 307 -16.68 -4.75 -2.46
CA VAL A 307 -17.15 -3.37 -2.28
C VAL A 307 -16.26 -2.40 -3.04
N ARG A 308 -16.85 -1.34 -3.58
CA ARG A 308 -16.05 -0.26 -4.17
C ARG A 308 -15.33 0.50 -3.05
N ALA A 309 -14.03 0.71 -3.20
CA ALA A 309 -13.28 1.54 -2.27
C ALA A 309 -13.82 2.99 -2.24
N MET A 310 -13.74 3.62 -1.08
CA MET A 310 -14.06 5.03 -0.86
C MET A 310 -13.07 5.93 -1.60
N SER A 311 -11.79 5.57 -1.61
CA SER A 311 -10.70 6.28 -2.29
C SER A 311 -9.58 5.33 -2.72
N MET A 312 -8.66 5.84 -3.53
CA MET A 312 -7.45 5.12 -3.96
C MET A 312 -6.34 5.03 -2.89
N GLU A 313 -6.52 5.66 -1.72
CA GLU A 313 -5.51 5.66 -0.67
C GLU A 313 -5.31 4.28 0.00
N PRO A 314 -4.05 3.93 0.35
CA PRO A 314 -3.77 2.74 1.14
C PRO A 314 -4.38 2.80 2.55
N CYS A 315 -4.70 1.63 3.11
CA CYS A 315 -5.14 1.53 4.49
C CYS A 315 -3.97 1.59 5.49
N PHE A 316 -4.09 2.42 6.53
CA PHE A 316 -3.24 2.35 7.71
C PHE A 316 -3.77 1.26 8.67
N ILE A 317 -3.36 0.01 8.42
CA ILE A 317 -3.86 -1.20 9.10
C ILE A 317 -3.66 -1.21 10.63
N ARG A 318 -2.69 -0.45 11.15
CA ARG A 318 -2.30 -0.48 12.57
C ARG A 318 -2.44 0.87 13.27
N ALA A 319 -3.35 1.73 12.83
CA ALA A 319 -3.50 3.08 13.36
C ALA A 319 -3.67 3.15 14.90
N PRO A 320 -3.18 4.22 15.55
CA PRO A 320 -3.35 4.46 16.98
C PRO A 320 -4.78 4.94 17.28
N LEU A 321 -5.65 4.01 17.69
CA LEU A 321 -7.06 4.29 17.97
C LEU A 321 -7.34 4.77 19.39
N HIS A 322 -6.30 4.83 20.21
CA HIS A 322 -6.33 5.28 21.60
C HIS A 322 -5.28 6.39 21.80
N GLY A 323 -5.44 7.17 22.87
CA GLY A 323 -4.56 8.30 23.16
C GLY A 323 -4.91 9.57 22.37
N CYS A 324 -3.92 10.41 22.12
CA CYS A 324 -4.09 11.78 21.62
C CYS A 324 -4.88 11.91 20.29
N GLN A 325 -4.88 10.86 19.46
CA GLN A 325 -5.52 10.90 18.14
C GLN A 325 -6.97 10.36 18.12
N ALA A 326 -7.38 9.61 19.15
CA ALA A 326 -8.61 8.83 19.13
C ALA A 326 -9.87 9.68 18.89
N LYS A 327 -9.94 10.85 19.53
CA LYS A 327 -11.07 11.79 19.36
C LYS A 327 -11.06 12.40 17.97
N THR A 328 -9.89 12.80 17.49
CA THR A 328 -9.70 13.46 16.18
C THR A 328 -10.06 12.54 15.02
N ILE A 329 -9.77 11.24 15.10
CA ILE A 329 -10.20 10.25 14.10
C ILE A 329 -11.71 10.29 13.89
N LYS A 330 -12.49 10.34 14.98
CA LYS A 330 -13.96 10.32 14.91
C LYS A 330 -14.55 11.60 14.33
N THR A 331 -13.88 12.73 14.49
CA THR A 331 -14.38 14.04 14.07
C THR A 331 -13.83 14.51 12.73
N THR A 332 -12.82 13.84 12.17
CA THR A 332 -12.17 14.26 10.92
C THR A 332 -12.89 13.66 9.72
N PRO A 333 -13.58 14.45 8.87
CA PRO A 333 -14.47 13.91 7.84
C PRO A 333 -13.75 13.18 6.71
N PHE A 334 -12.52 13.58 6.40
CA PHE A 334 -11.67 13.01 5.34
C PHE A 334 -10.80 11.84 5.84
N ILE A 335 -11.03 11.35 7.05
CA ILE A 335 -10.42 10.12 7.58
C ILE A 335 -11.55 9.16 7.93
N LYS A 336 -11.50 7.95 7.38
CA LYS A 336 -12.50 6.90 7.59
C LYS A 336 -11.82 5.59 7.96
N TYR A 337 -12.57 4.71 8.61
CA TYR A 337 -12.13 3.31 8.78
C TYR A 337 -12.05 2.64 7.42
N CYS A 338 -11.05 1.78 7.22
CA CYS A 338 -10.88 1.08 5.96
C CYS A 338 -12.02 0.10 5.71
N GLU A 339 -12.39 -0.04 4.44
CA GLU A 339 -13.43 -0.94 3.94
C GLU A 339 -13.08 -2.41 4.19
N ASP A 340 -11.78 -2.71 4.21
CA ASP A 340 -11.24 -4.07 4.19
C ASP A 340 -10.63 -4.50 5.53
N TRP A 341 -10.39 -3.56 6.43
CA TRP A 341 -9.84 -3.86 7.74
C TRP A 341 -10.29 -2.84 8.79
N ASN A 342 -11.30 -3.19 9.57
CA ASN A 342 -11.56 -2.55 10.84
C ASN A 342 -10.58 -3.17 11.87
N PRO A 343 -9.61 -2.42 12.43
CA PRO A 343 -9.77 -1.00 12.73
C PRO A 343 -8.72 -0.07 12.10
N GLY A 344 -8.26 -0.38 10.89
CA GLY A 344 -7.41 0.51 10.11
C GLY A 344 -8.16 1.77 9.66
N ILE A 345 -7.41 2.83 9.34
CA ILE A 345 -7.95 4.09 8.81
C ILE A 345 -7.29 4.49 7.49
N LYS A 346 -7.99 5.26 6.67
CA LYS A 346 -7.46 5.82 5.40
C LYS A 346 -8.02 7.21 5.14
N LEU A 347 -7.39 7.92 4.21
CA LEU A 347 -7.86 9.20 3.70
C LEU A 347 -8.93 8.99 2.62
N VAL A 348 -9.96 9.83 2.59
CA VAL A 348 -11.07 9.76 1.62
C VAL A 348 -11.44 11.12 1.04
#